data_AF-A0AAD4C5Q5-F1
#
_entry.id   AF-A0AAD4C5Q5-F1
#
_cell.length_a   1.000
_cell.length_b   1.000
_cell.length_c   1.000
_cell.angle_alpha   90.00
_cell.angle_beta   90.00
_cell.angle_gamma   90.00
#
_symmetry.space_group_name_H-M   'P 1'
#
loop_
_entity.id
_entity.type
_entity.pdbx_description
1 polymer ?
#
loop_
_entity_poly.entity_id
_entity_poly.type
_entity_poly.pdbx_seq_one_letter_code
_entity_poly.pdbx_strand_id
1 'polypeptide(L)'
;MQARIDADFCPVNLAVGGPGHAFAFCNEHKREKCDECSLDFTALNRISKVLLTNPNLRCPPPPNVVQQKLSQAVTNTKEEGNNLYKVNKRKEALAKYNLAASIAVQRPLWESSAVFREELSTVISNRSTTLLELGDYLGALADAETVIAIRRNWPKGHFRKAKALVALGQLEEAIESISLGLQFEPNNAELNGYMAELQKLAETRGSAASTSEDTAPDAPSPE
;
A
#
# COMPACT_ATOMS: atom_id res chain seq x y z
N MET A 1 -26.04 -24.51 10.20
CA MET A 1 -25.56 -23.69 9.07
C MET A 1 -26.69 -22.80 8.56
N GLN A 2 -27.85 -23.35 8.17
CA GLN A 2 -29.04 -22.59 7.76
C GLN A 2 -29.50 -21.55 8.81
N ALA A 3 -29.65 -21.94 10.08
CA ALA A 3 -30.06 -21.02 11.15
C ALA A 3 -29.09 -19.86 11.42
N ARG A 4 -27.81 -19.94 10.99
CA ARG A 4 -26.86 -18.81 11.07
C ARG A 4 -27.01 -17.89 9.86
N ILE A 5 -27.22 -18.46 8.67
CA ILE A 5 -27.50 -17.72 7.44
C ILE A 5 -28.78 -16.89 7.62
N ASP A 6 -29.83 -17.49 8.19
CA ASP A 6 -31.11 -16.81 8.40
C ASP A 6 -31.04 -15.75 9.51
N ALA A 7 -30.15 -15.92 10.50
CA ALA A 7 -29.91 -14.92 11.55
C ALA A 7 -29.10 -13.71 11.06
N ASP A 8 -28.19 -13.92 10.10
CA ASP A 8 -27.34 -12.87 9.51
C ASP A 8 -27.99 -12.21 8.27
N PHE A 9 -29.09 -12.76 7.76
CA PHE A 9 -29.76 -12.24 6.57
C PHE A 9 -30.57 -10.98 6.87
N CYS A 10 -29.97 -9.82 6.59
CA CYS A 10 -30.69 -8.54 6.57
C CYS A 10 -31.10 -8.21 5.13
N PRO A 11 -32.40 -8.30 4.77
CA PRO A 11 -32.85 -7.93 3.43
C PRO A 11 -32.64 -6.44 3.20
N VAL A 12 -31.90 -6.11 2.14
CA VAL A 12 -31.62 -4.74 1.74
C VAL A 12 -32.49 -4.36 0.55
N ASN A 13 -33.25 -3.28 0.68
CA ASN A 13 -34.00 -2.71 -0.43
C ASN A 13 -33.05 -1.97 -1.39
N LEU A 14 -33.06 -2.38 -2.67
CA LEU A 14 -32.28 -1.75 -3.72
C LEU A 14 -33.19 -1.25 -4.84
N ALA A 15 -32.79 -0.16 -5.49
CA ALA A 15 -33.34 0.30 -6.75
C ALA A 15 -32.37 -0.03 -7.88
N VAL A 16 -32.88 -0.51 -9.01
CA VAL A 16 -32.09 -0.71 -10.23
C VAL A 16 -32.24 0.47 -11.17
N GLY A 17 -31.18 0.82 -11.89
CA GLY A 17 -31.18 1.93 -12.84
C GLY A 17 -30.06 1.85 -13.87
N GLY A 18 -29.96 2.90 -14.68
CA GLY A 18 -29.01 2.99 -15.79
C GLY A 18 -29.38 2.13 -17.01
N PRO A 19 -28.51 2.09 -18.03
CA PRO A 19 -28.79 1.37 -19.27
C PRO A 19 -29.02 -0.12 -19.01
N GLY A 20 -30.20 -0.61 -19.40
CA GLY A 20 -30.57 -2.01 -19.20
C GLY A 20 -30.82 -2.43 -17.74
N HIS A 21 -31.06 -1.49 -16.82
CA HIS A 21 -31.24 -1.75 -15.38
C HIS A 21 -30.03 -2.45 -14.74
N ALA A 22 -28.84 -2.16 -15.25
CA ALA A 22 -27.62 -2.87 -14.88
C ALA A 22 -26.97 -2.36 -13.58
N PHE A 23 -27.36 -1.20 -13.07
CA PHE A 23 -26.74 -0.59 -11.88
C PHE A 23 -27.69 -0.64 -10.69
N ALA A 24 -27.15 -0.89 -9.51
CA ALA A 24 -27.87 -0.90 -8.25
C ALA A 24 -27.59 0.40 -7.46
N PHE A 25 -28.64 0.88 -6.80
CA PHE A 25 -28.64 2.09 -5.99
C PHE A 25 -29.42 1.85 -4.71
N CYS A 26 -29.13 2.65 -3.68
CA CYS A 26 -30.00 2.76 -2.51
C CYS A 26 -31.41 3.20 -2.94
N ASN A 27 -32.45 2.57 -2.39
CA ASN A 27 -33.84 2.85 -2.75
C ASN A 27 -34.27 4.30 -2.40
N GLU A 28 -33.89 4.79 -1.22
CA GLU A 28 -34.30 6.10 -0.72
C GLU A 28 -33.49 7.23 -1.37
N HIS A 29 -32.16 7.07 -1.43
CA HIS A 29 -31.24 8.14 -1.83
C HIS A 29 -30.74 8.06 -3.28
N LYS A 30 -30.98 6.95 -3.98
CA LYS A 30 -30.54 6.70 -5.37
C LYS A 30 -29.03 6.90 -5.59
N ARG A 31 -28.23 6.64 -4.57
CA ARG A 31 -26.76 6.68 -4.61
C ARG A 31 -26.19 5.27 -4.64
N GLU A 32 -25.04 5.10 -5.29
CA GLU A 32 -24.31 3.81 -5.30
C GLU A 32 -23.68 3.51 -3.94
N LYS A 33 -23.14 4.55 -3.28
CA LYS A 33 -22.65 4.52 -1.91
C LYS A 33 -23.49 5.48 -1.09
N CYS A 34 -24.17 4.95 -0.08
CA CYS A 34 -25.06 5.71 0.78
C CYS A 34 -24.62 5.53 2.23
N ASP A 35 -24.00 6.57 2.79
CA ASP A 35 -23.54 6.57 4.18
C ASP A 35 -24.73 6.57 5.17
N GLU A 36 -25.85 7.18 4.79
CA GLU A 36 -27.08 7.24 5.61
C GLU A 36 -27.73 5.86 5.81
N CYS A 37 -27.82 5.05 4.75
CA CYS A 37 -28.35 3.69 4.82
C CYS A 37 -27.27 2.64 5.13
N SER A 38 -25.99 3.04 5.22
CA SER A 38 -24.84 2.12 5.33
C SER A 38 -24.80 1.06 4.21
N LEU A 39 -25.17 1.45 2.98
CA LEU A 39 -25.20 0.57 1.81
C LEU A 39 -24.11 0.96 0.80
N ASP A 40 -23.39 -0.03 0.28
CA ASP A 40 -22.35 0.15 -0.74
C ASP A 40 -22.52 -0.84 -1.90
N PHE A 41 -23.02 -0.33 -3.03
CA PHE A 41 -23.17 -1.07 -4.29
C PHE A 41 -22.01 -0.83 -5.26
N THR A 42 -20.94 -0.13 -4.85
CA THR A 42 -19.81 0.26 -5.72
C THR A 42 -19.16 -0.96 -6.37
N ALA A 43 -18.93 -2.03 -5.59
CA ALA A 43 -18.34 -3.27 -6.11
C ALA A 43 -19.25 -3.96 -7.14
N LEU A 44 -20.56 -4.02 -6.87
CA LEU A 44 -21.55 -4.61 -7.77
C LEU A 44 -21.65 -3.82 -9.08
N ASN A 45 -21.73 -2.50 -8.98
CA ASN A 45 -21.78 -1.58 -10.13
C ASN A 45 -20.50 -1.65 -10.96
N ARG A 46 -19.33 -1.85 -10.32
CA ARG A 46 -18.05 -2.06 -11.01
C ARG A 46 -18.08 -3.35 -11.84
N ILE A 47 -18.58 -4.45 -11.31
CA ILE A 47 -18.71 -5.72 -12.04
C ILE A 47 -19.68 -5.53 -13.21
N SER A 48 -20.85 -4.95 -12.96
CA SER A 48 -21.86 -4.69 -13.98
C SER A 48 -21.30 -3.85 -15.14
N LYS A 49 -20.56 -2.78 -14.83
CA LYS A 49 -19.88 -1.95 -15.84
C LYS A 49 -18.91 -2.76 -16.69
N VAL A 50 -18.14 -3.67 -16.07
CA VAL A 50 -17.19 -4.52 -16.79
C VAL A 50 -17.91 -5.49 -17.72
N LEU A 51 -19.04 -6.08 -17.29
CA LEU A 51 -19.86 -6.96 -18.12
C LEU A 51 -20.52 -6.22 -19.29
N LEU A 52 -21.05 -5.01 -19.05
CA LEU A 52 -21.63 -4.16 -20.10
C LEU A 52 -20.59 -3.73 -21.15
N THR A 53 -19.37 -3.43 -20.71
CA THR A 53 -18.28 -3.03 -21.61
C THR A 53 -17.81 -4.20 -22.48
N ASN A 54 -18.05 -5.43 -22.03
CA ASN A 54 -17.59 -6.65 -22.70
C ASN A 54 -18.79 -7.59 -22.96
N PRO A 55 -19.66 -7.32 -23.94
CA PRO A 55 -20.89 -8.09 -24.17
C PRO A 55 -20.66 -9.57 -24.49
N ASN A 56 -19.45 -9.93 -24.94
CA ASN A 56 -19.06 -11.33 -25.18
C ASN A 56 -18.66 -12.07 -23.89
N LEU A 57 -18.39 -11.35 -22.80
CA LEU A 57 -18.04 -11.89 -21.51
C LEU A 57 -19.31 -12.28 -20.74
N ARG A 58 -19.85 -13.46 -21.03
CA ARG A 58 -21.05 -13.97 -20.34
C ARG A 58 -20.79 -14.36 -18.89
N CYS A 59 -19.60 -14.85 -18.61
CA CYS A 59 -19.13 -15.17 -17.27
C CYS A 59 -17.65 -14.78 -17.13
N PRO A 60 -17.20 -14.37 -15.94
CA PRO A 60 -15.79 -14.15 -15.68
C PRO A 60 -14.99 -15.45 -15.95
N PRO A 61 -13.84 -15.38 -16.64
CA PRO A 61 -13.00 -16.54 -16.85
C PRO A 61 -12.41 -17.03 -15.52
N PRO A 62 -11.90 -18.28 -15.48
CA PRO A 62 -11.22 -18.80 -14.30
C PRO A 62 -10.03 -17.91 -13.88
N PRO A 63 -9.74 -17.77 -12.57
CA PRO A 63 -8.68 -16.87 -12.07
C PRO A 63 -7.27 -17.15 -12.58
N ASN A 64 -7.02 -18.36 -13.06
CA ASN A 64 -5.74 -18.78 -13.60
C ASN A 64 -5.47 -18.23 -15.01
N VAL A 65 -6.50 -17.70 -15.69
CA VAL A 65 -6.36 -17.08 -17.00
C VAL A 65 -5.95 -15.62 -16.82
N VAL A 66 -4.64 -15.39 -16.70
CA VAL A 66 -4.07 -14.06 -16.48
C VAL A 66 -3.79 -13.38 -17.81
N GLN A 67 -4.21 -12.12 -17.96
CA GLN A 67 -3.86 -11.31 -19.13
C GLN A 67 -2.38 -10.93 -19.12
N GLN A 68 -1.58 -11.64 -19.92
CA GLN A 68 -0.14 -11.41 -20.05
C GLN A 68 0.21 -10.00 -20.53
N LYS A 69 -0.61 -9.42 -21.42
CA LYS A 69 -0.40 -8.06 -21.95
C LYS A 69 -0.41 -7.00 -20.84
N LEU A 70 -1.30 -7.14 -19.87
CA LEU A 70 -1.40 -6.20 -18.74
C LEU A 70 -0.17 -6.31 -17.84
N SER A 71 0.23 -7.54 -17.48
CA SER A 71 1.45 -7.79 -16.70
C SER A 71 2.71 -7.24 -17.39
N GLN A 72 2.80 -7.40 -18.72
CA GLN A 72 3.89 -6.83 -19.49
C GLN A 72 3.87 -5.31 -19.48
N ALA A 73 2.69 -4.67 -19.61
CA ALA A 73 2.57 -3.22 -19.54
C ALA A 73 3.02 -2.66 -18.18
N VAL A 74 2.59 -3.28 -17.07
CA VAL A 74 3.05 -2.91 -15.72
C VAL A 74 4.57 -3.05 -15.60
N THR A 75 5.11 -4.18 -16.08
CA THR A 75 6.54 -4.45 -16.01
C THR A 75 7.36 -3.47 -16.84
N ASN A 76 6.95 -3.18 -18.08
CA ASN A 76 7.60 -2.23 -18.96
C ASN A 76 7.59 -0.81 -18.36
N THR A 77 6.44 -0.33 -17.87
CA THR A 77 6.35 1.01 -17.26
C THR A 77 7.19 1.11 -15.99
N LYS A 78 7.23 0.05 -15.18
CA LYS A 78 8.12 -0.05 -14.02
C LYS A 78 9.59 0.02 -14.43
N GLU A 79 9.98 -0.71 -15.48
CA GLU A 79 11.36 -0.70 -15.99
C GLU A 79 11.77 0.66 -16.55
N GLU A 80 10.87 1.36 -17.26
CA GLU A 80 11.07 2.76 -17.66
C GLU A 80 11.32 3.66 -16.44
N GLY A 81 10.52 3.49 -15.38
CA GLY A 81 10.73 4.19 -14.10
C GLY A 81 12.10 3.88 -13.48
N ASN A 82 12.51 2.60 -13.48
CA ASN A 82 13.81 2.17 -12.96
C ASN A 82 14.97 2.78 -13.78
N ASN A 83 14.83 2.89 -15.10
CA ASN A 83 15.83 3.49 -15.96
C ASN A 83 15.97 5.01 -15.68
N LEU A 84 14.86 5.71 -15.52
CA LEU A 84 14.88 7.13 -15.14
C LEU A 84 15.47 7.35 -13.74
N TYR A 85 15.19 6.43 -12.81
CA TYR A 85 15.75 6.43 -11.46
C TYR A 85 17.28 6.28 -11.50
N LYS A 86 17.82 5.39 -12.35
CA LYS A 86 19.28 5.25 -12.57
C LYS A 86 19.92 6.51 -13.17
N VAL A 87 19.20 7.24 -14.02
CA VAL A 87 19.64 8.53 -14.61
C VAL A 87 19.44 9.71 -13.63
N ASN A 88 19.09 9.44 -12.37
CA ASN A 88 18.86 10.43 -11.31
C ASN A 88 17.67 11.39 -11.59
N LYS A 89 16.80 11.04 -12.55
CA LYS A 89 15.57 11.79 -12.88
C LYS A 89 14.41 11.34 -11.99
N ARG A 90 14.50 11.61 -10.69
CA ARG A 90 13.57 11.11 -9.66
C ARG A 90 12.12 11.52 -9.87
N LYS A 91 11.85 12.77 -10.27
CA LYS A 91 10.48 13.27 -10.49
C LYS A 91 9.80 12.57 -11.68
N GLU A 92 10.54 12.35 -12.77
CA GLU A 92 10.03 11.62 -13.94
C GLU A 92 9.82 10.13 -13.60
N ALA A 93 10.74 9.52 -12.83
CA ALA A 93 10.61 8.16 -12.35
C ALA A 93 9.35 7.99 -11.47
N LEU A 94 9.08 8.94 -10.57
CA LEU A 94 7.87 8.95 -9.74
C LEU A 94 6.59 8.94 -10.59
N ALA A 95 6.54 9.76 -11.64
CA ALA A 95 5.40 9.78 -12.56
C ALA A 95 5.19 8.42 -13.25
N LYS A 96 6.27 7.74 -13.65
CA LYS A 96 6.22 6.39 -14.23
C LYS A 96 5.75 5.34 -13.22
N TYR A 97 6.21 5.38 -11.97
CA TYR A 97 5.71 4.45 -10.95
C TYR A 97 4.24 4.69 -10.62
N ASN A 98 3.77 5.95 -10.60
CA ASN A 98 2.34 6.25 -10.47
C ASN A 98 1.52 5.68 -11.63
N LEU A 99 2.01 5.81 -12.85
CA LEU A 99 1.38 5.20 -14.03
C LEU A 99 1.34 3.68 -13.91
N ALA A 100 2.45 3.03 -13.57
CA ALA A 100 2.51 1.59 -13.39
C ALA A 100 1.54 1.09 -12.31
N ALA A 101 1.41 1.82 -11.19
CA ALA A 101 0.45 1.50 -10.14
C ALA A 101 -1.01 1.64 -10.63
N SER A 102 -1.30 2.69 -11.42
CA SER A 102 -2.63 2.89 -12.00
C SER A 102 -3.02 1.76 -12.96
N ILE A 103 -2.07 1.24 -13.74
CA ILE A 103 -2.28 0.11 -14.65
C ILE A 103 -2.52 -1.17 -13.84
N ALA A 104 -1.75 -1.40 -12.78
CA ALA A 104 -1.92 -2.58 -11.92
C ALA A 104 -3.32 -2.64 -11.26
N VAL A 105 -3.88 -1.49 -10.84
CA VAL A 105 -5.22 -1.39 -10.22
C VAL A 105 -6.37 -1.62 -11.21
N GLN A 106 -6.11 -1.51 -12.52
CA GLN A 106 -7.10 -1.81 -13.56
C GLN A 106 -7.29 -3.31 -13.80
N ARG A 107 -6.51 -4.17 -13.12
CA ARG A 107 -6.63 -5.63 -13.27
C ARG A 107 -8.05 -6.11 -12.94
N PRO A 108 -8.65 -6.98 -13.76
CA PRO A 108 -9.99 -7.49 -13.50
C PRO A 108 -10.10 -8.27 -12.18
N LEU A 109 -11.24 -8.14 -11.51
CA LEU A 109 -11.47 -8.70 -10.17
C LEU A 109 -11.43 -10.24 -10.12
N TRP A 110 -11.67 -10.92 -11.25
CA TRP A 110 -11.67 -12.37 -11.32
C TRP A 110 -10.27 -12.97 -11.47
N GLU A 111 -9.25 -12.19 -11.82
CA GLU A 111 -7.89 -12.69 -11.94
C GLU A 111 -7.28 -12.99 -10.57
N SER A 112 -6.26 -13.85 -10.55
CA SER A 112 -5.56 -14.20 -9.31
C SER A 112 -5.05 -12.96 -8.56
N SER A 113 -5.51 -12.79 -7.32
CA SER A 113 -5.05 -11.73 -6.42
C SER A 113 -3.54 -11.80 -6.14
N ALA A 114 -2.91 -12.96 -6.30
CA ALA A 114 -1.47 -13.12 -6.08
C ALA A 114 -0.65 -12.29 -7.09
N VAL A 115 -1.02 -12.32 -8.37
CA VAL A 115 -0.34 -11.55 -9.43
C VAL A 115 -0.47 -10.06 -9.17
N PHE A 116 -1.69 -9.61 -8.85
CA PHE A 116 -1.95 -8.22 -8.47
C PHE A 116 -1.10 -7.77 -7.28
N ARG A 117 -1.10 -8.57 -6.19
CA ARG A 117 -0.34 -8.25 -4.97
C ARG A 117 1.15 -8.16 -5.25
N GLU A 118 1.69 -9.05 -6.07
CA GLU A 118 3.11 -9.05 -6.42
C GLU A 118 3.49 -7.82 -7.24
N GLU A 119 2.79 -7.57 -8.34
CA GLU A 119 3.07 -6.46 -9.23
C GLU A 119 2.94 -5.11 -8.51
N LEU A 120 1.81 -4.89 -7.83
CA LEU A 120 1.55 -3.62 -7.15
C LEU A 120 2.55 -3.37 -6.01
N SER A 121 2.88 -4.38 -5.21
CA SER A 121 3.84 -4.22 -4.11
C SER A 121 5.23 -3.83 -4.61
N THR A 122 5.68 -4.42 -5.73
CA THR A 122 7.00 -4.08 -6.30
C THR A 122 7.05 -2.65 -6.82
N VAL A 123 5.98 -2.18 -7.47
CA VAL A 123 5.89 -0.81 -8.00
C VAL A 123 5.83 0.20 -6.85
N ILE A 124 4.97 -0.01 -5.86
CA ILE A 124 4.81 0.89 -4.71
C ILE A 124 6.10 0.91 -3.87
N SER A 125 6.80 -0.21 -3.71
CA SER A 125 8.10 -0.21 -3.02
C SER A 125 9.15 0.66 -3.73
N ASN A 126 9.17 0.67 -5.06
CA ASN A 126 10.09 1.54 -5.82
C ASN A 126 9.65 3.00 -5.74
N ARG A 127 8.34 3.25 -5.73
CA ARG A 127 7.76 4.58 -5.48
C ARG A 127 8.16 5.14 -4.12
N SER A 128 8.00 4.36 -3.04
CA SER A 128 8.43 4.70 -1.68
C SER A 128 9.90 5.14 -1.63
N THR A 129 10.78 4.39 -2.31
CA THR A 129 12.21 4.71 -2.38
C THR A 129 12.46 6.03 -3.09
N THR A 130 11.74 6.29 -4.18
CA THR A 130 11.86 7.53 -4.95
C THR A 130 11.34 8.73 -4.15
N LEU A 131 10.27 8.55 -3.38
CA LEU A 131 9.71 9.58 -2.48
C LEU A 131 10.69 9.92 -1.35
N LEU A 132 11.33 8.92 -0.74
CA LEU A 132 12.39 9.13 0.26
C LEU A 132 13.50 10.03 -0.29
N GLU A 133 13.97 9.77 -1.51
CA GLU A 133 15.03 10.57 -2.13
C GLU A 133 14.59 11.96 -2.57
N LEU A 134 13.29 12.16 -2.75
CA LEU A 134 12.69 13.48 -3.03
C LEU A 134 12.40 14.27 -1.75
N GLY A 135 12.61 13.69 -0.57
CA GLY A 135 12.34 14.30 0.72
C GLY A 135 10.90 14.16 1.21
N ASP A 136 10.04 13.45 0.49
CA ASP A 136 8.66 13.17 0.91
C ASP A 136 8.63 11.90 1.77
N TYR A 137 9.01 12.07 3.04
CA TYR A 137 9.14 10.96 3.99
C TYR A 137 7.77 10.41 4.42
N LEU A 138 6.74 11.26 4.51
CA LEU A 138 5.37 10.84 4.84
C LEU A 138 4.75 10.04 3.71
N GLY A 139 4.89 10.49 2.45
CA GLY A 139 4.45 9.73 1.29
C GLY A 139 5.16 8.40 1.16
N ALA A 140 6.46 8.36 1.44
CA ALA A 140 7.22 7.12 1.46
C ALA A 140 6.80 6.14 2.56
N LEU A 141 6.47 6.65 3.75
CA LEU A 141 5.94 5.85 4.86
C LEU A 141 4.59 5.25 4.49
N ALA A 142 3.67 6.07 3.96
CA ALA A 142 2.37 5.60 3.49
C ALA A 142 2.52 4.49 2.43
N ASP A 143 3.41 4.67 1.46
CA ASP A 143 3.71 3.64 0.47
C ASP A 143 4.24 2.35 1.11
N ALA A 144 5.16 2.45 2.07
CA ALA A 144 5.69 1.28 2.74
C ALA A 144 4.61 0.52 3.55
N GLU A 145 3.70 1.25 4.20
CA GLU A 145 2.57 0.65 4.91
C GLU A 145 1.58 -0.02 3.97
N THR A 146 1.28 0.58 2.81
CA THR A 146 0.45 -0.09 1.81
C THR A 146 1.10 -1.37 1.29
N VAL A 147 2.43 -1.39 1.10
CA VAL A 147 3.15 -2.61 0.71
C VAL A 147 3.01 -3.70 1.77
N ILE A 148 3.12 -3.36 3.06
CA ILE A 148 2.95 -4.31 4.17
C ILE A 148 1.49 -4.80 4.26
N ALA A 149 0.51 -3.93 3.98
CA ALA A 149 -0.90 -4.32 3.95
C ALA A 149 -1.20 -5.30 2.81
N ILE A 150 -0.57 -5.14 1.65
CA ILE A 150 -0.74 -6.00 0.48
C ILE A 150 0.04 -7.32 0.64
N ARG A 151 1.30 -7.25 1.09
CA ARG A 151 2.21 -8.38 1.30
C ARG A 151 2.92 -8.29 2.65
N ARG A 152 2.21 -8.68 3.70
CA ARG A 152 2.71 -8.67 5.08
C ARG A 152 4.02 -9.45 5.27
N ASN A 153 4.15 -10.56 4.54
CA ASN A 153 5.29 -11.46 4.62
C ASN A 153 6.50 -11.01 3.77
N TRP A 154 6.45 -9.85 3.11
CA TRP A 154 7.53 -9.40 2.24
C TRP A 154 8.52 -8.49 2.99
N PRO A 155 9.77 -8.94 3.23
CA PRO A 155 10.75 -8.20 4.03
C PRO A 155 11.03 -6.79 3.54
N LYS A 156 11.02 -6.60 2.22
CA LYS A 156 11.31 -5.30 1.60
C LYS A 156 10.32 -4.22 2.03
N GLY A 157 9.05 -4.57 2.30
CA GLY A 157 8.06 -3.63 2.82
C GLY A 157 8.46 -3.06 4.18
N HIS A 158 8.84 -3.95 5.11
CA HIS A 158 9.32 -3.59 6.45
C HIS A 158 10.60 -2.76 6.40
N PHE A 159 11.51 -3.09 5.47
CA PHE A 159 12.73 -2.31 5.22
C PHE A 159 12.44 -0.89 4.71
N ARG A 160 11.50 -0.74 3.76
CA ARG A 160 11.10 0.59 3.28
C ARG A 160 10.45 1.42 4.40
N LYS A 161 9.61 0.80 5.23
CA LYS A 161 8.96 1.45 6.37
C LYS A 161 10.01 1.98 7.36
N ALA A 162 10.96 1.14 7.74
CA ALA A 162 12.04 1.53 8.64
C ALA A 162 12.88 2.69 8.08
N LYS A 163 13.24 2.66 6.79
CA LYS A 163 13.96 3.78 6.16
C LYS A 163 13.18 5.10 6.19
N ALA A 164 11.87 5.05 5.98
CA ALA A 164 11.02 6.23 6.06
C ALA A 164 10.91 6.75 7.50
N LEU A 165 10.76 5.87 8.48
CA LEU A 165 10.69 6.22 9.90
C LEU A 165 12.00 6.85 10.41
N VAL A 166 13.16 6.32 10.01
CA VAL A 166 14.47 6.91 10.33
C VAL A 166 14.59 8.32 9.77
N ALA A 167 14.13 8.55 8.53
CA ALA A 167 14.13 9.88 7.92
C ALA A 167 13.17 10.86 8.62
N LEU A 168 12.09 10.35 9.23
CA LEU A 168 11.18 11.11 10.10
C LEU A 168 11.70 11.28 11.53
N GLY A 169 12.83 10.67 11.87
CA GLY A 169 13.44 10.72 13.21
C GLY A 169 12.90 9.70 14.21
N GLN A 170 11.90 8.90 13.84
CA GLN A 170 11.25 7.87 14.67
C GLN A 170 12.07 6.57 14.65
N LEU A 171 13.11 6.49 15.49
CA LEU A 171 14.07 5.40 15.45
C LEU A 171 13.54 4.11 16.10
N GLU A 172 12.80 4.25 17.20
CA GLU A 172 12.22 3.14 17.95
C GLU A 172 11.24 2.34 17.08
N GLU A 173 10.33 3.05 16.41
CA GLU A 173 9.36 2.46 15.47
C GLU A 173 10.04 1.81 14.25
N ALA A 174 11.18 2.35 13.82
CA ALA A 174 11.97 1.76 12.74
C ALA A 174 12.56 0.41 13.14
N ILE A 175 13.09 0.30 14.37
CA ILE A 175 13.61 -0.95 14.94
C ILE A 175 12.49 -1.99 15.06
N GLU A 176 11.33 -1.58 15.56
CA GLU A 176 10.15 -2.46 15.66
C GLU A 176 9.75 -2.99 14.27
N SER A 177 9.70 -2.12 13.26
CA SER A 177 9.37 -2.50 11.88
C SER A 177 10.35 -3.54 11.32
N ILE A 178 11.66 -3.37 11.53
CA ILE A 178 12.66 -4.36 11.11
C ILE A 178 12.53 -5.66 11.90
N SER A 179 12.25 -5.59 13.20
CA SER A 179 12.02 -6.78 14.03
C SER A 179 10.85 -7.62 13.50
N LEU A 180 9.76 -6.98 13.09
CA LEU A 180 8.60 -7.64 12.48
C LEU A 180 8.96 -8.27 11.13
N GLY A 181 9.77 -7.60 10.32
CA GLY A 181 10.28 -8.17 9.07
C GLY A 181 11.12 -9.44 9.30
N LEU A 182 11.99 -9.42 10.32
CA LEU A 182 12.83 -10.56 10.70
C LEU A 182 12.03 -11.73 11.28
N GLN A 183 10.85 -11.50 11.86
CA GLN A 183 9.96 -12.60 12.27
C GLN A 183 9.48 -13.43 11.06
N PHE A 184 9.30 -12.81 9.89
CA PHE A 184 8.92 -13.52 8.67
C PHE A 184 10.12 -14.18 7.97
N GLU A 185 11.25 -13.47 7.89
CA GLU A 185 12.50 -14.00 7.33
C GLU A 185 13.69 -13.75 8.27
N PRO A 186 13.95 -14.66 9.24
CA PRO A 186 15.02 -14.48 10.23
C PRO A 186 16.43 -14.43 9.61
N ASN A 187 16.62 -15.13 8.50
CA ASN A 187 17.92 -15.26 7.82
C ASN A 187 18.16 -14.17 6.76
N ASN A 188 17.36 -13.10 6.74
CA ASN A 188 17.51 -12.04 5.77
C ASN A 188 18.72 -11.15 6.12
N ALA A 189 19.81 -11.27 5.35
CA ALA A 189 21.05 -10.53 5.60
C ALA A 189 20.89 -9.01 5.51
N GLU A 190 20.02 -8.52 4.61
CA GLU A 190 19.77 -7.08 4.44
C GLU A 190 19.06 -6.49 5.68
N LEU A 191 18.04 -7.18 6.20
CA LEU A 191 17.35 -6.76 7.42
C LEU A 191 18.23 -6.84 8.66
N ASN A 192 19.02 -7.92 8.81
CA ASN A 192 19.92 -8.07 9.95
C ASN A 192 21.03 -7.01 9.95
N GLY A 193 21.62 -6.72 8.77
CA GLY A 193 22.59 -5.64 8.62
C GLY A 193 22.01 -4.29 8.99
N TYR A 194 20.81 -3.99 8.49
CA TYR A 194 20.13 -2.73 8.80
C TYR A 194 19.71 -2.62 10.27
N MET A 195 19.26 -3.71 10.90
CA MET A 195 18.95 -3.75 12.34
C MET A 195 20.17 -3.35 13.17
N ALA A 196 21.36 -3.89 12.85
CA ALA A 196 22.59 -3.54 13.54
C ALA A 196 22.99 -2.07 13.33
N GLU A 197 22.75 -1.50 12.15
CA GLU A 197 22.94 -0.06 11.89
C GLU A 197 22.00 0.80 12.74
N LEU A 198 20.72 0.43 12.85
CA LEU A 198 19.74 1.15 13.65
C LEU A 198 20.06 1.11 15.16
N GLN A 199 20.51 -0.04 15.66
CA GLN A 199 20.93 -0.18 17.06
C GLN A 199 22.11 0.72 17.41
N LYS A 200 23.13 0.77 16.56
CA LYS A 200 24.27 1.70 16.72
C LYS A 200 23.81 3.17 16.69
N LEU A 201 22.86 3.48 15.81
CA LEU A 201 22.28 4.83 15.73
C LEU A 201 21.49 5.19 17.00
N ALA A 202 20.84 4.21 17.63
CA ALA A 202 20.11 4.40 18.89
C ALA A 202 21.06 4.62 20.07
N GLU A 203 22.13 3.83 20.16
CA GLU A 203 23.17 3.96 21.20
C GLU A 203 23.86 5.33 21.13
N THR A 204 24.19 5.81 19.93
CA THR A 204 24.82 7.12 19.73
C THR A 204 23.89 8.28 20.10
N ARG A 205 22.58 8.19 19.78
CA ARG A 205 21.58 9.19 20.19
C ARG A 205 21.35 9.19 21.70
N GLY A 206 21.27 8.02 22.33
CA GLY A 206 21.14 7.91 23.78
C GLY A 206 22.33 8.50 24.54
N SER A 207 23.55 8.27 24.02
CA SER A 207 24.79 8.80 24.61
C SER A 207 24.93 10.32 24.46
N ALA A 208 24.39 10.90 23.39
CA ALA A 208 24.37 12.33 23.16
C ALA A 208 23.32 13.07 24.00
N ALA A 209 22.21 12.41 24.33
CA ALA A 209 21.19 12.96 25.24
C ALA A 209 21.69 13.04 26.69
N SER A 210 22.49 12.06 27.14
CA SER A 210 23.05 12.05 28.49
C SER A 210 24.14 13.10 28.76
N THR A 211 24.76 13.68 27.72
CA THR A 211 25.80 14.70 27.89
C THR A 211 25.27 16.14 27.90
N SER A 212 24.02 16.37 27.47
CA SER A 212 23.41 17.71 27.44
C SER A 212 22.64 18.08 28.72
N GLU A 213 22.33 17.13 29.61
CA GLU A 213 21.63 17.40 30.88
C GLU A 213 22.56 17.91 32.01
N ASP A 214 23.89 17.75 31.89
CA ASP A 214 24.87 18.14 32.93
C ASP A 214 25.40 19.60 32.82
N THR A 215 24.81 20.44 31.96
CA THR A 215 25.25 21.86 31.80
C THR A 215 24.11 22.86 31.99
N ALA A 216 23.35 22.75 33.08
CA ALA A 216 22.55 23.87 33.57
C ALA A 216 23.43 24.73 34.52
N PRO A 217 23.79 25.98 34.16
CA PRO A 217 24.50 26.86 35.08
C PRO A 217 23.55 27.28 36.21
N ASP A 218 24.00 26.99 37.43
CA ASP A 218 23.38 27.35 38.69
C ASP A 218 23.11 28.87 38.74
N ALA A 219 21.83 29.25 38.81
CA ALA A 219 21.42 30.65 38.86
C ALA A 219 21.59 31.20 40.29
N PRO A 220 22.33 32.29 40.52
CA PRO A 220 22.53 32.82 41.87
C PRO A 220 21.23 33.45 42.40
N SER A 221 20.90 33.11 43.63
CA SER A 221 19.72 33.60 44.37
C SER A 221 19.84 35.11 44.68
N PRO A 222 18.75 35.88 44.63
CA PRO A 222 18.76 37.30 45.01
C PRO A 222 18.59 37.46 46.53
N GLU A 223 19.39 38.36 47.11
CA GLU A 223 19.25 38.89 48.49
C GLU A 223 18.07 39.85 48.63
#